data_AF-A0A7J6WND8-F1
#
_entry.id   AF-A0A7J6WND8-F1
#
_cell.length_a   1.000
_cell.length_b   1.000
_cell.length_c   1.000
_cell.angle_alpha   90.00
_cell.angle_beta   90.00
_cell.angle_gamma   90.00
#
_symmetry.space_group_name_H-M   'P 1'
#
loop_
_entity.id
_entity.type
_entity.pdbx_description
1 polymer ?
#
loop_
_entity_poly.entity_id
_entity_poly.type
_entity_poly.pdbx_seq_one_letter_code
_entity_poly.pdbx_strand_id
1 'polypeptide(L)'
;MAPFVTLICHLLLSSLLLGSHLSLTTAHTATPPLVRGLSWDYHRSNCPRLERIVRDELNKAFRRDIGLAAALLRIHFHDCFVKGCDASVLLEGSVAGPGEQEAPPNLTLRPDAIRLLNVIHERVHRECGQVVSCSDITALAARDAVFL
;
A
#
# COMPACT_ATOMS: atom_id res chain seq x y z
N MET A 1 52.54 16.84 30.19
CA MET A 1 51.43 15.94 30.61
C MET A 1 50.13 16.25 29.88
N ALA A 2 49.74 17.51 29.66
CA ALA A 2 48.55 17.89 28.89
C ALA A 2 48.44 17.35 27.44
N PRO A 3 49.48 17.35 26.58
CA PRO A 3 49.32 16.97 25.17
C PRO A 3 49.09 15.47 24.96
N PHE A 4 49.56 14.63 25.90
CA PHE A 4 49.38 13.18 25.84
C PHE A 4 47.92 12.78 26.11
N VAL A 5 47.26 13.49 27.02
CA VAL A 5 45.84 13.26 27.35
C VAL A 5 44.94 13.67 26.18
N THR A 6 45.27 14.77 25.50
CA THR A 6 44.51 15.25 24.32
C THR A 6 44.62 14.28 23.14
N LEU A 7 45.82 13.72 22.89
CA LEU A 7 46.05 12.76 21.81
C LEU A 7 45.30 11.44 22.05
N ILE A 8 45.32 10.93 23.29
CA ILE A 8 44.55 9.74 23.69
C ILE A 8 43.04 9.98 23.52
N CYS A 9 42.55 11.16 23.88
CA CYS A 9 41.14 11.52 23.71
C CYS A 9 40.72 11.56 22.23
N HIS A 10 41.55 12.12 21.35
CA HIS A 10 41.29 12.12 19.90
C HIS A 10 41.35 10.73 19.26
N LEU A 11 42.27 9.87 19.72
CA LEU A 11 42.35 8.48 19.24
C LEU A 11 41.14 7.66 19.70
N LEU A 12 40.67 7.86 20.94
CA LEU A 12 39.46 7.21 21.45
C LEU A 12 38.20 7.71 20.71
N LEU A 13 38.04 9.02 20.50
CA LEU A 13 36.91 9.58 19.75
C LEU A 13 36.87 9.09 18.29
N SER A 14 38.02 8.98 17.62
CA SER A 14 38.08 8.49 16.25
C SER A 14 37.79 6.99 16.15
N SER A 15 38.22 6.18 17.11
CA SER A 15 37.89 4.75 17.16
C SER A 15 36.40 4.46 17.40
N LEU A 16 35.72 5.30 18.20
CA LEU A 16 34.26 5.24 18.41
C LEU A 16 33.46 5.63 17.16
N LEU A 17 33.99 6.54 16.33
CA LEU A 17 33.37 6.97 15.08
C LEU A 17 33.55 5.97 13.93
N LEU A 18 34.60 5.13 13.93
CA LEU A 18 34.77 4.07 12.94
C LEU A 18 33.99 2.79 13.27
N GLY A 19 33.69 2.53 14.55
CA GLY A 19 32.94 1.35 14.98
C GLY A 19 31.44 1.38 14.67
N SER A 20 30.88 2.54 14.37
CA SER A 20 29.44 2.76 14.14
C SER A 20 28.97 2.50 12.69
N HIS A 21 29.88 2.22 11.76
CA HIS A 21 29.56 2.04 10.34
C HIS A 21 29.38 0.58 9.89
N LEU A 22 29.50 -0.41 10.78
CA LEU A 22 29.30 -1.82 10.43
C LEU A 22 28.10 -2.46 11.14
N SER A 23 26.93 -1.84 10.98
CA SER A 23 25.66 -2.57 11.08
C SER A 23 25.17 -2.81 9.65
N LEU A 24 25.67 -3.87 9.02
CA LEU A 24 25.10 -4.40 7.79
C LEU A 24 23.77 -5.06 8.18
N THR A 25 22.67 -4.30 8.15
CA THR A 25 21.35 -4.90 8.20
C THR A 25 21.17 -5.69 6.92
N THR A 26 21.28 -7.00 7.00
CA THR A 26 20.66 -7.91 6.03
C THR A 26 19.15 -7.69 6.14
N ALA A 27 18.64 -6.64 5.47
CA ALA A 27 17.24 -6.53 5.16
C ALA A 27 16.91 -7.75 4.30
N HIS A 28 16.33 -8.76 4.93
CA HIS A 28 15.94 -9.97 4.25
C HIS A 28 14.97 -9.58 3.13
N THR A 29 15.39 -9.83 1.89
CA THR A 29 14.51 -9.93 0.71
C THR A 29 13.64 -11.18 0.84
N ALA A 30 12.97 -11.36 1.98
CA ALA A 30 12.00 -12.42 2.15
C ALA A 30 10.69 -11.92 1.54
N THR A 31 10.34 -12.44 0.37
CA THR A 31 9.00 -12.28 -0.19
C THR A 31 8.00 -12.73 0.87
N PRO A 32 6.98 -11.93 1.21
CA PRO A 32 5.98 -12.34 2.19
C PRO A 32 5.35 -13.67 1.74
N PRO A 33 5.07 -14.58 2.68
CA PRO A 33 4.55 -15.90 2.33
C PRO A 33 3.18 -15.76 1.67
N LEU A 34 2.99 -16.46 0.55
CA LEU A 34 1.67 -16.57 -0.09
C LEU A 34 0.75 -17.39 0.81
N VAL A 35 -0.43 -16.84 1.11
CA VAL A 35 -1.49 -17.59 1.77
C VAL A 35 -2.20 -18.50 0.76
N ARG A 36 -2.82 -19.57 1.26
CA ARG A 36 -3.53 -20.56 0.44
C ARG A 36 -4.62 -19.87 -0.39
N GLY A 37 -4.60 -20.09 -1.70
CA GLY A 37 -5.58 -19.55 -2.65
C GLY A 37 -5.12 -18.29 -3.38
N LEU A 38 -4.05 -17.61 -2.93
CA LEU A 38 -3.45 -16.49 -3.65
C LEU A 38 -2.26 -16.94 -4.51
N SER A 39 -2.04 -16.23 -5.62
CA SER A 39 -0.83 -16.30 -6.44
C SER A 39 -0.46 -14.93 -6.98
N TRP A 40 0.82 -14.71 -7.26
CA TRP A 40 1.32 -13.43 -7.80
C TRP A 40 0.74 -13.08 -9.17
N ASP A 41 0.41 -14.10 -9.96
CA ASP A 41 -0.03 -13.98 -11.34
C ASP A 41 -1.46 -14.50 -11.55
N TYR A 42 -2.30 -14.43 -10.51
CA TYR A 42 -3.69 -14.91 -10.51
C TYR A 42 -4.51 -14.43 -11.72
N HIS A 43 -4.30 -13.17 -12.13
CA HIS A 43 -5.01 -12.56 -13.26
C HIS A 43 -4.27 -12.59 -14.60
N ARG A 44 -3.15 -13.33 -14.71
CA ARG A 44 -2.30 -13.32 -15.91
C ARG A 44 -3.02 -13.80 -17.16
N SER A 45 -3.92 -14.78 -17.04
CA SER A 45 -4.65 -15.34 -18.18
C SER A 45 -5.95 -14.61 -18.50
N ASN A 46 -6.69 -14.15 -17.48
CA ASN A 46 -8.02 -13.55 -17.66
C ASN A 46 -8.02 -12.02 -17.78
N CYS A 47 -7.01 -11.33 -17.23
CA CYS A 47 -6.87 -9.88 -17.33
C CYS A 47 -5.36 -9.48 -17.38
N PRO A 48 -4.63 -9.84 -18.45
CA PRO A 48 -3.18 -9.62 -18.54
C PRO A 48 -2.74 -8.16 -18.47
N ARG A 49 -3.66 -7.21 -18.64
CA ARG A 49 -3.41 -5.75 -18.57
C ARG A 49 -3.81 -5.14 -17.23
N LEU A 50 -4.28 -5.92 -16.26
CA LEU A 50 -4.82 -5.44 -14.98
C LEU A 50 -3.92 -4.40 -14.30
N GLU A 51 -2.68 -4.78 -14.00
CA GLU A 51 -1.76 -3.91 -13.27
C GLU A 51 -1.46 -2.60 -14.01
N ARG A 52 -1.41 -2.65 -15.35
CA ARG A 52 -1.21 -1.45 -16.18
C ARG A 52 -2.43 -0.53 -16.10
N ILE A 53 -3.63 -1.10 -16.19
CA ILE A 53 -4.90 -0.34 -16.09
C ILE A 53 -4.96 0.41 -14.76
N VAL A 54 -4.68 -0.30 -13.64
CA VAL A 54 -4.65 0.30 -12.30
C VAL A 54 -3.64 1.45 -12.28
N ARG A 55 -2.40 1.21 -12.70
CA ARG A 55 -1.33 2.20 -12.67
C ARG A 55 -1.61 3.43 -13.54
N ASP A 56 -2.24 3.25 -14.70
CA ASP A 56 -2.57 4.35 -15.60
C ASP A 56 -3.63 5.28 -15.00
N GLU A 57 -4.66 4.74 -14.35
CA GLU A 57 -5.68 5.54 -13.67
C GLU A 57 -5.10 6.26 -12.44
N LEU A 58 -4.22 5.61 -11.67
CA LEU A 58 -3.54 6.25 -10.54
C LEU A 58 -2.65 7.42 -10.99
N ASN A 59 -1.85 7.25 -12.05
CA ASN A 59 -1.04 8.36 -12.59
C ASN A 59 -1.90 9.55 -13.05
N LYS A 60 -3.09 9.30 -13.62
CA LYS A 60 -4.03 10.38 -13.97
C LYS A 60 -4.57 11.08 -12.73
N ALA A 61 -4.93 10.32 -11.70
CA ALA A 61 -5.47 10.85 -10.46
C ALA A 61 -4.42 11.66 -9.67
N PHE A 62 -3.21 11.12 -9.50
CA PHE A 62 -2.15 11.74 -8.71
C PHE A 62 -1.63 13.05 -9.31
N ARG A 63 -1.68 13.19 -10.64
CA ARG A 63 -1.40 14.48 -11.31
C ARG A 63 -2.37 15.59 -10.91
N ARG A 64 -3.59 15.24 -10.51
CA ARG A 64 -4.61 16.18 -10.04
C ARG A 64 -4.53 16.35 -8.53
N ASP A 65 -4.21 15.27 -7.83
CA ASP A 65 -4.24 15.22 -6.38
C ASP A 65 -3.38 14.06 -5.84
N ILE A 66 -2.19 14.41 -5.37
CA ILE A 66 -1.23 13.46 -4.79
C ILE A 66 -1.68 12.91 -3.44
N GLY A 67 -2.60 13.59 -2.74
CA GLY A 67 -3.15 13.12 -1.46
C GLY A 67 -3.97 11.85 -1.59
N LEU A 68 -4.37 11.47 -2.81
CA LEU A 68 -5.04 10.21 -3.08
C LEU A 68 -4.12 9.00 -2.84
N ALA A 69 -2.80 9.13 -2.97
CA ALA A 69 -1.86 8.04 -2.72
C ALA A 69 -1.93 7.58 -1.25
N ALA A 70 -1.80 8.52 -0.30
CA ALA A 70 -1.92 8.24 1.12
C ALA A 70 -3.32 7.71 1.48
N ALA A 71 -4.37 8.23 0.84
CA ALA A 71 -5.74 7.79 1.08
C ALA A 71 -6.00 6.35 0.62
N LEU A 72 -5.47 5.93 -0.53
CA LEU A 72 -5.61 4.55 -1.03
C LEU A 72 -4.89 3.55 -0.13
N LEU A 73 -3.66 3.87 0.30
CA LEU A 73 -2.93 3.05 1.27
C LEU A 73 -3.72 2.89 2.57
N ARG A 74 -4.30 3.98 3.06
CA ARG A 74 -5.15 3.97 4.25
C ARG A 74 -6.40 3.11 4.06
N ILE A 75 -7.08 3.19 2.92
CA ILE A 75 -8.26 2.36 2.64
C ILE A 75 -7.90 0.87 2.69
N HIS A 76 -6.80 0.46 2.05
CA HIS A 76 -6.37 -0.94 2.08
C HIS A 76 -6.04 -1.42 3.50
N PHE A 77 -5.39 -0.57 4.31
CA PHE A 77 -5.18 -0.87 5.73
C PHE A 77 -6.51 -1.05 6.48
N HIS A 78 -7.45 -0.12 6.31
CA HIS A 78 -8.75 -0.18 6.99
C HIS A 78 -9.59 -1.39 6.58
N ASP A 79 -9.55 -1.79 5.31
CA ASP A 79 -10.16 -3.01 4.80
C ASP A 79 -9.58 -4.24 5.52
N CYS A 80 -8.25 -4.42 5.44
CA CYS A 80 -7.59 -5.60 5.98
C CYS A 80 -7.66 -5.72 7.52
N PHE A 81 -7.81 -4.61 8.24
CA PHE A 81 -7.77 -4.62 9.70
C PHE A 81 -9.07 -5.15 10.33
N VAL A 82 -10.19 -5.02 9.63
CA VAL A 82 -11.51 -5.46 10.11
C VAL A 82 -11.97 -6.63 9.26
N LYS A 83 -11.98 -7.83 9.85
CA LYS A 83 -12.43 -9.10 9.22
C LYS A 83 -11.61 -9.61 8.02
N GLY A 84 -10.80 -8.78 7.36
CA GLY A 84 -9.81 -9.18 6.36
C GLY A 84 -9.86 -8.32 5.09
N CYS A 85 -8.95 -8.59 4.15
CA CYS A 85 -8.85 -7.82 2.90
C CYS A 85 -9.93 -8.28 1.90
N ASP A 86 -11.19 -7.94 2.15
CA ASP A 86 -12.37 -8.45 1.43
C ASP A 86 -13.19 -7.35 0.74
N ALA A 87 -12.67 -6.11 0.70
CA ALA A 87 -13.32 -4.92 0.15
C ALA A 87 -14.64 -4.53 0.84
N SER A 88 -14.94 -5.08 2.02
CA SER A 88 -16.13 -4.73 2.79
C SER A 88 -16.17 -3.25 3.15
N VAL A 89 -15.01 -2.60 3.32
CA VAL A 89 -14.91 -1.16 3.58
C VAL A 89 -15.48 -0.30 2.46
N LEU A 90 -15.63 -0.84 1.25
CA LEU A 90 -16.18 -0.14 0.09
C LEU A 90 -17.71 -0.24 0.00
N LEU A 91 -18.35 -1.09 0.80
CA LEU A 91 -19.79 -1.28 0.76
C LEU A 91 -20.53 -0.11 1.41
N GLU A 92 -21.45 0.47 0.66
CA GLU A 92 -22.45 1.42 1.19
C GLU A 92 -23.55 0.68 1.94
N GLY A 93 -24.23 1.37 2.86
CA GLY A 93 -25.36 0.82 3.60
C GLY A 93 -26.52 0.40 2.70
N SER A 94 -27.38 -0.46 3.24
CA SER A 94 -28.57 -0.95 2.56
C SER A 94 -29.79 -0.91 3.49
N VAL A 95 -30.96 -1.32 2.97
CA VAL A 95 -32.16 -1.53 3.79
C VAL A 95 -31.96 -2.50 4.96
N ALA A 96 -30.92 -3.36 4.90
CA ALA A 96 -30.59 -4.30 5.96
C ALA A 96 -29.68 -3.71 7.06
N GLY A 97 -29.13 -2.51 6.88
CA GLY A 97 -28.26 -1.86 7.87
C GLY A 97 -27.15 -0.99 7.26
N PRO A 98 -26.38 -0.29 8.13
CA PRO A 98 -25.29 0.58 7.70
C PRO A 98 -24.15 -0.19 7.06
N GLY A 99 -23.49 0.42 6.08
CA GLY A 99 -22.30 -0.14 5.43
C GLY A 99 -21.05 0.05 6.30
N GLU A 100 -19.94 -0.61 5.97
CA GLU A 100 -18.71 -0.44 6.74
C GLU A 100 -18.11 0.98 6.59
N GLN A 101 -18.46 1.70 5.52
CA GLN A 101 -18.11 3.12 5.37
C GLN A 101 -18.65 4.00 6.50
N GLU A 102 -19.77 3.62 7.12
CA GLU A 102 -20.43 4.36 8.20
C GLU A 102 -19.86 4.01 9.58
N ALA A 103 -18.96 3.01 9.68
CA ALA A 103 -18.31 2.66 10.93
C ALA A 103 -17.44 3.85 11.42
N PRO A 104 -17.42 4.16 12.73
CA PRO A 104 -16.69 5.32 13.24
C PRO A 104 -15.22 5.43 12.80
N PRO A 105 -14.43 4.34 12.71
CA PRO A 105 -13.06 4.41 12.18
C PRO A 105 -12.99 4.84 10.71
N ASN A 106 -14.02 4.55 9.93
CA ASN A 106 -14.07 4.68 8.47
C ASN A 106 -14.68 6.01 8.01
N LEU A 107 -15.36 6.75 8.90
CA LEU A 107 -15.93 8.08 8.60
C LEU A 107 -14.89 9.12 8.14
N THR A 108 -13.62 8.87 8.39
CA THR A 108 -12.50 9.73 8.00
C THR A 108 -11.72 9.19 6.79
N LEU A 109 -12.19 8.08 6.19
CA LEU A 109 -11.71 7.65 4.88
C LEU A 109 -12.10 8.69 3.84
N ARG A 110 -11.22 8.88 2.87
CA ARG A 110 -11.38 9.94 1.89
C ARG A 110 -12.36 9.51 0.80
N PRO A 111 -13.50 10.18 0.62
CA PRO A 111 -14.50 9.77 -0.38
C PRO A 111 -13.95 9.75 -1.81
N ASP A 112 -13.03 10.67 -2.13
CA ASP A 112 -12.42 10.75 -3.46
C ASP A 112 -11.58 9.51 -3.80
N ALA A 113 -10.98 8.87 -2.80
CA ALA A 113 -10.21 7.65 -2.99
C ALA A 113 -11.12 6.42 -3.19
N ILE A 114 -12.27 6.36 -2.50
CA ILE A 114 -13.31 5.35 -2.76
C ILE A 114 -13.85 5.52 -4.19
N ARG A 115 -14.14 6.75 -4.63
CA ARG A 115 -14.55 7.01 -6.01
C ARG A 115 -13.48 6.62 -7.03
N LEU A 116 -12.20 6.83 -6.72
CA LEU A 116 -11.10 6.40 -7.59
C LEU A 116 -11.05 4.87 -7.72
N LEU A 117 -11.25 4.11 -6.63
CA LEU A 117 -11.35 2.65 -6.68
C LEU A 117 -12.53 2.20 -7.57
N ASN A 118 -13.67 2.87 -7.49
CA ASN A 118 -14.82 2.61 -8.38
C ASN A 118 -14.49 2.88 -9.85
N VAL A 119 -13.81 3.99 -10.16
CA VAL A 119 -13.35 4.31 -11.52
C VAL A 119 -12.39 3.25 -12.05
N ILE A 120 -11.45 2.79 -11.23
CA ILE A 120 -10.52 1.71 -11.60
C ILE A 120 -11.28 0.41 -11.85
N HIS A 121 -12.20 0.03 -10.97
CA HIS A 121 -13.03 -1.15 -11.11
C HIS A 121 -13.87 -1.13 -12.39
N GLU A 122 -14.55 -0.03 -12.68
CA GLU A 122 -15.29 0.15 -13.93
C GLU A 122 -14.38 0.03 -15.16
N ARG A 123 -13.17 0.60 -15.09
CA ARG A 123 -12.22 0.50 -16.20
C ARG A 123 -11.72 -0.92 -16.39
N VAL A 124 -11.41 -1.64 -15.31
CA VAL A 124 -11.00 -3.04 -15.34
C VAL A 124 -12.13 -3.91 -15.90
N HIS A 125 -13.36 -3.73 -15.43
CA HIS A 125 -14.53 -4.48 -15.92
C HIS A 125 -14.80 -4.25 -17.40
N ARG A 126 -14.60 -3.02 -17.90
CA ARG A 126 -14.75 -2.72 -19.32
C ARG A 126 -13.71 -3.45 -20.19
N GLU A 127 -12.50 -3.63 -19.69
CA GLU A 127 -11.38 -4.21 -20.44
C GLU A 127 -11.28 -5.74 -20.28
N CYS A 128 -11.73 -6.28 -19.15
CA CYS A 128 -11.51 -7.68 -18.76
C CYS A 128 -12.80 -8.44 -18.40
N GLY A 129 -13.95 -7.78 -18.33
CA GLY A 129 -15.18 -8.37 -17.77
C GLY A 129 -15.14 -8.46 -16.23
N GLN A 130 -16.13 -9.14 -15.66
CA GLN A 130 -16.32 -9.28 -14.20
C GLN A 130 -15.42 -10.39 -13.61
N VAL A 131 -14.10 -10.23 -13.74
CA VAL A 131 -13.12 -11.27 -13.38
C VAL A 131 -12.12 -10.87 -12.29
N VAL A 132 -12.06 -9.58 -11.94
CA VAL A 132 -11.13 -9.04 -10.93
C VAL A 132 -11.94 -8.53 -9.74
N SER A 133 -11.55 -8.93 -8.53
CA SER A 133 -12.25 -8.53 -7.31
C SER A 133 -11.94 -7.09 -6.92
N CYS A 134 -12.86 -6.44 -6.18
CA CYS A 134 -12.60 -5.15 -5.56
C CYS A 134 -11.44 -5.22 -4.55
N SER A 135 -11.25 -6.36 -3.89
CA SER A 135 -10.15 -6.60 -2.94
C SER A 135 -8.80 -6.56 -3.64
N ASP A 136 -8.67 -7.23 -4.79
CA ASP A 136 -7.43 -7.21 -5.59
C ASP A 136 -7.15 -5.82 -6.15
N ILE A 137 -8.18 -5.10 -6.62
CA ILE A 137 -8.03 -3.71 -7.07
C ILE A 137 -7.53 -2.82 -5.94
N THR A 138 -8.08 -2.97 -4.74
CA THR A 138 -7.67 -2.18 -3.56
C THR A 138 -6.23 -2.47 -3.16
N ALA A 139 -5.82 -3.75 -3.15
CA ALA A 139 -4.45 -4.15 -2.87
C ALA A 139 -3.45 -3.64 -3.93
N LEU A 140 -3.78 -3.79 -5.22
CA LEU A 140 -2.97 -3.28 -6.33
C LEU A 140 -2.86 -1.76 -6.29
N ALA A 141 -3.96 -1.06 -5.99
CA ALA A 141 -3.97 0.39 -5.91
C ALA A 141 -3.11 0.90 -4.74
N ALA A 142 -3.17 0.25 -3.57
CA ALA A 142 -2.33 0.60 -2.43
C ALA A 142 -0.83 0.36 -2.71
N ARG A 143 -0.48 -0.78 -3.33
CA ARG A 143 0.89 -1.06 -3.75
C ARG A 143 1.41 0.02 -4.70
N ASP A 144 0.61 0.38 -5.70
CA ASP A 144 1.00 1.35 -6.71
C ASP A 144 1.04 2.77 -6.15
N ALA A 145 0.20 3.09 -5.16
CA ALA A 145 0.24 4.35 -4.42
C ALA A 145 1.54 4.55 -3.63
N VAL A 146 2.20 3.48 -3.19
CA VAL A 146 3.52 3.55 -2.54
C VAL A 146 4.64 3.67 -3.57
N PHE A 147 4.45 3.09 -4.76
CA PHE A 147 5.47 3.07 -5.81
C PHE A 147 5.56 4.38 -6.61
N LEU A 148 4.42 4.97 -6.95
CA LEU A 148 4.30 6.20 -7.77
C LEU A 148 4.53 7.47 -6.93
#